data_AF-A0A6G4W8C2-F1
#
_entry.id   AF-A0A6G4W8C2-F1
#
_cell.length_a   1.000
_cell.length_b   1.000
_cell.length_c   1.000
_cell.angle_alpha   90.00
_cell.angle_beta   90.00
_cell.angle_gamma   90.00
#
_symmetry.space_group_name_H-M   'P 1'
#
loop_
_entity.id
_entity.type
_entity.pdbx_description
1 polymer ?
#
loop_
_entity_poly.entity_id
_entity_poly.type
_entity_poly.pdbx_seq_one_letter_code
_entity_poly.pdbx_strand_id
1 'polypeptide(L)'
;MFDFVEPHSGPVVVGLEKFETVYAKDQPQYRPLRTLPARNGTSAISRFHFTDAQRKAIADGADLYLELLHFGGPLAPSLMMIMSEPADTDDFRLWWKAQTNAPYQPDTIKQSDGRAASEF
;
A
#
# COMPACT_ATOMS: atom_id res chain seq x y z
N MET A 1 0.77 -11.28 -6.18
CA MET A 1 1.87 -10.32 -5.96
C MET A 1 1.69 -9.66 -4.60
N PHE A 2 2.76 -9.25 -3.94
CA PHE A 2 2.73 -8.35 -2.79
C PHE A 2 3.95 -7.44 -2.87
N ASP A 3 3.76 -6.12 -2.85
CA ASP A 3 4.86 -5.16 -2.98
C ASP A 3 4.49 -3.80 -2.36
N PHE A 4 5.50 -3.05 -1.94
CA PHE A 4 5.34 -1.69 -1.42
C PHE A 4 5.34 -0.64 -2.52
N VAL A 5 4.52 0.38 -2.35
CA VAL A 5 4.46 1.52 -3.27
C VAL A 5 5.33 2.64 -2.74
N GLU A 6 6.29 3.09 -3.55
CA GLU A 6 7.19 4.17 -3.17
C GLU A 6 6.57 5.56 -3.41
N PRO A 7 6.83 6.54 -2.53
CA PRO A 7 6.61 7.94 -2.86
C PRO A 7 7.31 8.31 -4.17
N HIS A 8 6.66 9.13 -4.98
CA HIS A 8 7.23 9.60 -6.23
C HIS A 8 8.49 10.46 -5.98
N SER A 9 9.59 10.18 -6.68
CA SER A 9 10.89 10.84 -6.51
C SER A 9 10.99 12.25 -7.14
N GLY A 10 9.86 12.88 -7.43
CA GLY A 10 9.76 14.21 -8.05
C GLY A 10 8.56 15.00 -7.51
N PRO A 11 8.18 16.10 -8.18
CA PRO A 11 7.06 16.95 -7.75
C PRO A 11 5.77 16.14 -7.54
N VAL A 12 5.03 16.50 -6.49
CA VAL A 12 3.66 16.02 -6.26
C VAL A 12 2.79 16.44 -7.43
N VAL A 13 2.87 17.72 -7.82
CA VAL A 13 2.31 18.25 -9.07
C VAL A 13 3.36 19.13 -9.72
N VAL A 14 3.69 18.84 -10.98
CA VAL A 14 4.67 19.59 -11.75
C VAL A 14 4.23 21.04 -11.90
N GLY A 15 5.12 21.99 -11.62
CA GLY A 15 4.86 23.44 -11.64
C GLY A 15 4.35 24.02 -10.31
N LEU A 16 4.09 23.19 -9.30
CA LEU A 16 3.65 23.62 -7.96
C LEU A 16 4.70 23.39 -6.86
N GLU A 17 5.95 23.09 -7.23
CA GLU A 17 7.03 22.68 -6.33
C GLU A 17 7.28 23.69 -5.20
N LYS A 18 7.14 24.99 -5.51
CA LYS A 18 7.35 26.08 -4.53
C LYS A 18 6.37 26.06 -3.36
N PHE A 19 5.27 25.32 -3.46
CA PHE A 19 4.25 25.21 -2.42
C PHE A 19 4.38 23.91 -1.61
N GLU A 20 5.36 23.06 -1.92
CA GLU A 20 5.48 21.75 -1.31
C GLU A 20 6.11 21.82 0.09
N THR A 21 5.68 20.89 0.96
CA THR A 21 6.30 20.62 2.26
C THR A 21 6.81 19.18 2.26
N VAL A 22 8.05 18.96 2.71
CA VAL A 22 8.62 17.62 2.89
C VAL A 22 8.53 17.24 4.37
N TYR A 23 7.64 16.31 4.70
CA TYR A 23 7.53 15.75 6.04
C TYR A 23 8.61 14.70 6.30
N ALA A 24 8.95 14.53 7.58
CA ALA A 24 9.87 13.52 8.08
C ALA A 24 11.29 13.50 7.47
N LYS A 25 11.71 14.60 6.81
CA LYS A 25 13.03 14.71 6.15
C LYS A 25 14.23 14.44 7.06
N ASP A 26 14.10 14.74 8.36
CA ASP A 26 15.17 14.62 9.36
C ASP A 26 14.93 13.45 10.33
N GLN A 27 13.98 12.55 10.01
CA GLN A 27 13.60 11.43 10.88
C GLN A 27 14.03 10.11 10.22
N PRO A 28 15.15 9.50 10.62
CA PRO A 28 15.75 8.35 9.92
C PRO A 28 14.85 7.10 9.89
N GLN A 29 13.91 6.99 10.83
CA GLN A 29 12.94 5.91 10.91
C GLN A 29 11.78 6.05 9.89
N TYR A 30 11.70 7.18 9.18
CA TYR A 30 10.65 7.45 8.20
C TYR A 30 11.24 7.77 6.82
N ARG A 31 10.49 7.44 5.78
CA ARG A 31 10.77 7.91 4.42
C ARG A 31 10.32 9.37 4.30
N PRO A 32 11.17 10.29 3.81
CA PRO A 32 10.75 11.67 3.56
C PRO A 32 9.55 11.72 2.61
N LEU A 33 8.49 12.40 3.01
CA LEU A 33 7.25 12.46 2.25
C LEU A 33 7.01 13.88 1.73
N ARG A 34 7.21 14.06 0.42
CA ARG A 34 6.87 15.31 -0.26
C ARG A 34 5.36 15.45 -0.39
N THR A 35 4.84 16.62 -0.05
CA THR A 35 3.40 16.88 -0.01
C THR A 35 3.04 18.26 -0.52
N LEU A 36 1.83 18.39 -1.08
CA LEU A 36 1.17 19.67 -1.31
C LEU A 36 0.09 19.89 -0.26
N PRO A 37 -0.03 21.11 0.31
CA PRO A 37 -1.15 21.42 1.18
C PRO A 37 -2.46 21.41 0.38
N ALA A 38 -3.51 20.84 0.98
CA ALA A 38 -4.84 20.80 0.43
C ALA A 38 -5.87 21.23 1.46
N ARG A 39 -7.08 21.58 0.98
CA ARG A 39 -8.19 22.05 1.84
C ARG A 39 -7.74 23.15 2.80
N ASN A 40 -7.07 24.19 2.28
CA ASN A 40 -6.51 25.31 3.04
C ASN A 40 -5.59 24.89 4.20
N GLY A 41 -4.78 23.84 4.00
CA GLY A 41 -3.79 23.37 4.98
C GLY A 41 -4.33 22.35 5.99
N THR A 42 -5.59 21.93 5.88
CA THR A 42 -6.18 20.89 6.75
C THR A 42 -5.89 19.47 6.28
N SER A 43 -5.29 19.31 5.10
CA SER A 43 -4.87 18.01 4.55
C SER A 43 -3.60 18.17 3.71
N ALA A 44 -2.95 17.04 3.43
CA ALA A 44 -1.76 16.97 2.59
C ALA A 44 -1.98 15.96 1.46
N ILE A 45 -1.61 16.33 0.24
CA ILE A 45 -1.60 15.46 -0.94
C ILE A 45 -0.17 14.95 -1.11
N SER A 46 0.02 13.65 -1.22
CA SER A 46 1.28 13.07 -1.68
C SER A 46 1.07 12.31 -2.98
N ARG A 47 2.16 12.11 -3.73
CA ARG A 47 2.15 11.38 -5.00
C ARG A 47 2.99 10.14 -4.85
N PHE A 48 2.44 9.02 -5.33
CA PHE A 48 3.11 7.73 -5.37
C PHE A 48 3.40 7.35 -6.81
N HIS A 49 4.46 6.55 -7.00
CA HIS A 49 4.82 6.04 -8.31
C HIS A 49 4.64 4.53 -8.35
N PHE A 50 3.89 4.06 -9.35
CA PHE A 50 3.78 2.63 -9.63
C PHE A 50 4.82 2.23 -10.67
N THR A 51 5.55 1.15 -10.37
CA THR A 51 6.40 0.47 -11.36
C THR A 51 5.55 -0.16 -12.46
N ASP A 52 6.16 -0.52 -13.59
CA ASP A 52 5.42 -1.18 -14.68
C ASP A 52 4.82 -2.53 -14.24
N ALA A 53 5.52 -3.27 -13.39
CA ALA A 53 5.01 -4.51 -12.80
C ALA A 53 3.79 -4.25 -11.90
N GLN A 54 3.85 -3.23 -11.05
CA GLN A 54 2.73 -2.81 -10.20
C GLN A 54 1.52 -2.35 -11.02
N ARG A 55 1.75 -1.56 -12.09
CA ARG A 55 0.69 -1.13 -13.01
C ARG A 55 0.03 -2.31 -13.69
N LYS A 56 0.82 -3.27 -14.17
CA LYS A 56 0.32 -4.50 -14.76
C LYS A 56 -0.51 -5.29 -13.76
N ALA A 57 -0.02 -5.48 -12.53
CA ALA A 57 -0.76 -6.19 -11.50
C ALA A 57 -2.12 -5.54 -11.20
N ILE A 58 -2.16 -4.20 -11.08
CA ILE A 58 -3.43 -3.46 -10.92
C ILE A 58 -4.36 -3.69 -12.11
N ALA A 59 -3.84 -3.60 -13.35
CA ALA A 59 -4.63 -3.86 -14.55
C ALA A 59 -5.17 -5.29 -14.62
N ASP A 60 -4.45 -6.25 -14.04
CA ASP A 60 -4.84 -7.66 -13.94
C ASP A 60 -5.75 -7.94 -12.73
N GLY A 61 -6.13 -6.92 -11.93
CA GLY A 61 -7.09 -7.03 -10.83
C GLY A 61 -6.48 -7.06 -9.42
N ALA A 62 -5.22 -6.68 -9.25
CA ALA A 62 -4.65 -6.48 -7.92
C ALA A 62 -5.25 -5.24 -7.22
N ASP A 63 -5.33 -5.30 -5.90
CA ASP A 63 -5.85 -4.24 -5.05
C ASP A 63 -4.74 -3.39 -4.43
N LEU A 64 -5.11 -2.16 -4.08
CA LEU A 64 -4.27 -1.22 -3.35
C LEU A 64 -4.65 -1.23 -1.86
N TYR A 65 -3.68 -1.48 -1.00
CA TYR A 65 -3.85 -1.48 0.45
C TYR A 65 -3.18 -0.24 1.04
N LEU A 66 -3.81 0.34 2.06
CA LEU A 66 -3.31 1.46 2.83
C LEU A 66 -3.26 1.06 4.30
N GLU A 67 -2.05 0.93 4.85
CA GLU A 67 -1.81 0.74 6.27
C GLU A 67 -1.72 2.10 6.95
N LEU A 68 -2.55 2.34 7.96
CA LEU A 68 -2.56 3.56 8.78
C LEU A 68 -1.91 3.27 10.13
N LEU A 69 -0.74 3.88 10.37
CA LEU A 69 0.04 3.68 11.59
C LEU A 69 -0.34 4.73 12.63
N HIS A 70 -0.91 4.28 13.73
CA HIS A 70 -1.40 5.16 14.79
C HIS A 70 -0.32 5.33 15.86
N PHE A 71 0.57 6.33 15.70
CA PHE A 71 1.58 6.68 16.72
C PHE A 71 1.10 7.80 17.69
N GLY A 72 -0.21 8.02 17.80
CA GLY A 72 -0.80 9.02 18.70
C GLY A 72 -0.59 10.49 18.29
N GLY A 73 0.01 10.75 17.12
CA GLY A 73 0.20 12.10 16.56
C GLY A 73 -0.93 12.55 15.62
N PRO A 74 -0.96 13.84 15.23
CA PRO A 74 -2.01 14.38 14.34
C PRO A 74 -1.89 13.92 12.89
N LEU A 75 -0.72 13.39 12.50
CA LEU A 75 -0.47 12.78 11.21
C LEU A 75 -0.14 11.31 11.43
N ALA A 76 -1.06 10.42 11.08
CA ALA A 76 -0.82 8.98 11.06
C ALA A 76 0.08 8.66 9.86
N PRO A 77 1.31 8.16 10.08
CA PRO A 77 2.12 7.66 8.97
C PRO A 77 1.36 6.56 8.25
N SER A 78 1.57 6.47 6.94
CA SER A 78 0.88 5.49 6.12
C SER A 78 1.83 4.78 5.19
N LEU A 79 1.50 3.53 4.89
CA LEU A 79 2.25 2.69 3.98
C LEU A 79 1.29 2.14 2.94
N MET A 80 1.66 2.26 1.66
CA MET A 80 0.86 1.79 0.55
C MET A 80 1.46 0.50 -0.01
N MET A 81 0.60 -0.45 -0.33
CA MET A 81 0.98 -1.74 -0.90
C MET A 81 0.07 -2.10 -2.06
N ILE A 82 0.55 -2.95 -2.95
CA ILE A 82 -0.24 -3.62 -3.98
C ILE A 82 -0.24 -5.11 -3.68
N MET A 83 -1.41 -5.73 -3.74
CA MET A 83 -1.55 -7.16 -3.48
C MET A 83 -2.54 -7.81 -4.44
N SER A 84 -2.19 -8.99 -4.94
CA SER A 84 -3.12 -9.88 -5.65
C SER A 84 -3.57 -10.96 -4.68
N GLU A 85 -4.87 -11.24 -4.61
CA GLU A 85 -5.40 -12.31 -3.78
C GLU A 85 -5.50 -13.66 -4.53
N PRO A 86 -5.27 -14.80 -3.85
CA PRO A 86 -4.69 -14.89 -2.50
C PRO A 86 -3.20 -14.50 -2.53
N ALA A 87 -2.76 -13.80 -1.48
CA ALA A 87 -1.35 -13.45 -1.34
C ALA A 87 -0.57 -14.62 -0.75
N ASP A 88 0.34 -15.18 -1.53
CA ASP A 88 1.25 -16.22 -1.07
C ASP A 88 2.66 -16.03 -1.63
N THR A 89 3.33 -14.98 -1.15
CA THR A 89 4.74 -14.70 -1.45
C THR A 89 5.55 -14.65 -0.17
N ASP A 90 6.87 -14.84 -0.27
CA ASP A 90 7.77 -14.72 0.87
C ASP A 90 7.68 -13.34 1.53
N ASP A 91 7.61 -12.28 0.71
CA ASP A 91 7.47 -10.90 1.20
C ASP A 91 6.17 -10.69 1.98
N PHE A 92 5.06 -11.24 1.51
CA PHE A 92 3.79 -11.17 2.23
C PHE A 92 3.85 -11.92 3.57
N ARG A 93 4.44 -13.13 3.58
CA ARG A 93 4.59 -13.93 4.80
C ARG A 93 5.51 -13.23 5.83
N LEU A 94 6.57 -12.57 5.36
CA LEU A 94 7.46 -11.76 6.19
C LEU A 94 6.73 -10.54 6.76
N TRP A 95 5.99 -9.81 5.93
CA TRP A 95 5.16 -8.69 6.38
C TRP A 95 4.14 -9.16 7.42
N TRP A 96 3.37 -10.22 7.15
CA TRP A 96 2.39 -10.77 8.10
C TRP A 96 3.00 -11.14 9.45
N LYS A 97 4.16 -11.82 9.43
CA LYS A 97 4.87 -12.21 10.64
C LYS A 97 5.30 -10.99 11.45
N ALA A 98 5.74 -9.92 10.80
CA ALA A 98 6.12 -8.67 11.48
C ALA A 98 4.92 -7.99 12.17
N GLN A 99 3.71 -8.13 11.62
CA GLN A 99 2.49 -7.51 12.16
C GLN A 99 1.89 -8.30 13.32
N THR A 100 1.91 -9.64 13.24
CA THR A 100 1.12 -10.50 14.13
C THR A 100 1.96 -11.36 15.08
N ASN A 101 3.28 -11.44 14.88
CA ASN A 101 4.17 -12.43 15.50
C ASN A 101 3.75 -13.90 15.26
N ALA A 102 2.84 -14.16 14.30
CA ALA A 102 2.33 -15.50 13.97
C ALA A 102 2.70 -15.89 12.52
N PRO A 103 2.81 -17.19 12.20
CA PRO A 103 2.92 -17.63 10.81
C PRO A 103 1.63 -17.34 10.04
N TYR A 104 1.75 -17.01 8.75
CA TYR A 104 0.59 -16.91 7.87
C TYR A 104 0.12 -18.30 7.47
N GLN A 105 -1.16 -18.60 7.71
CA GLN A 105 -1.83 -19.81 7.25
C GLN A 105 -3.03 -19.36 6.40
N PRO A 106 -2.95 -19.39 5.06
CA PRO A 106 -4.14 -19.16 4.27
C PRO A 106 -5.13 -20.27 4.61
N ASP A 107 -6.36 -19.90 4.98
CA ASP A 107 -7.46 -20.85 4.98
C ASP A 107 -7.47 -21.46 3.58
N THR A 108 -7.29 -22.78 3.50
CA THR A 108 -7.50 -23.47 2.23
C THR A 108 -8.92 -23.14 1.81
N ILE A 109 -9.07 -22.22 0.87
CA ILE A 109 -10.35 -21.98 0.20
C ILE A 109 -10.72 -23.36 -0.31
N LYS A 110 -11.66 -24.03 0.37
CA LYS A 110 -12.30 -25.22 -0.16
C LYS A 110 -12.87 -24.72 -1.47
N GLN A 111 -12.24 -25.12 -2.58
CA GLN A 111 -12.91 -25.08 -3.86
C GLN A 111 -14.26 -25.75 -3.60
N SER A 112 -15.33 -24.96 -3.59
CA SER A 112 -16.66 -25.51 -3.74
C SER A 112 -16.68 -26.04 -5.15
N ASP A 113 -16.16 -27.25 -5.32
CA ASP A 113 -16.34 -28.04 -6.52
C ASP A 113 -17.84 -28.09 -6.76
N GLY A 114 -18.26 -27.36 -7.80
CA GLY A 114 -19.60 -27.43 -8.34
C GLY A 114 -19.85 -28.86 -8.81
N ARG A 115 -20.41 -29.69 -7.92
CA ARG A 115 -21.13 -30.90 -8.28
C ARG A 115 -22.45 -30.92 -7.54
N ALA A 116 -23.43 -30.27 -8.15
CA ALA A 116 -24.82 -30.63 -8.00
C ALA A 116 -25.56 -30.27 -9.29
N ALA A 117 -25.34 -31.07 -10.34
CA ALA A 117 -26.25 -31.15 -11.48
C ALA A 117 -26.09 -32.50 -12.19
N SER A 118 -26.46 -33.57 -11.49
CA SER A 118 -27.03 -34.78 -12.10
C SER A 118 -27.48 -35.70 -10.97
N GLU A 119 -28.79 -35.87 -10.81
CA GLU A 119 -29.48 -37.17 -10.95
C GLU A 119 -30.92 -37.11 -10.41
N PHE A 120 -31.84 -37.40 -11.35
CA PHE A 120 -33.26 -37.81 -11.27
C PHE A 120 -34.32 -36.88 -10.69
#